data_AF-A0A820KIC7-F1
#
_entry.id   AF-A0A820KIC7-F1
#
_cell.length_a   1.000
_cell.length_b   1.000
_cell.length_c   1.000
_cell.angle_alpha   90.00
_cell.angle_beta   90.00
_cell.angle_gamma   90.00
#
_symmetry.space_group_name_H-M   'P 1'
#
loop_
_entity.id
_entity.type
_entity.pdbx_description
1 polymer ?
#
loop_
_entity_poly.entity_id
_entity_poly.type
_entity_poly.pdbx_seq_one_letter_code
_entity_poly.pdbx_strand_id
1 'polypeptide(L)'
;MPCISLLFCHYDIFYSLVNETSLAKYFQPENEKDKENITEFDTGYKVEKAINWYTRETGIYKILNKSLRTQNFYDIFPLGPYIKDLSYQLTDEHRLFIAQQKTSNLTFYRAQLISKVELNRLKTSLGELLSVNAFLSTNTEREREKALEFAISRSPPNDQLTSALLEISVDLNSTTKPFAGIEQFGAFAEEEE
;
A
#
# COMPACT_ATOMS: atom_id res chain seq x y z
N MET A 1 0.66 -9.47 -12.91
CA MET A 1 0.86 -8.02 -12.97
C MET A 1 -0.20 -7.41 -12.07
N PRO A 2 0.15 -6.76 -10.96
CA PRO A 2 -0.81 -6.09 -10.11
C PRO A 2 -0.83 -4.58 -10.39
N CYS A 3 -2.02 -4.05 -10.65
CA CYS A 3 -2.31 -2.62 -10.68
C CYS A 3 -2.48 -2.08 -9.24
N ILE A 4 -1.36 -1.78 -8.57
CA ILE A 4 -1.32 -1.26 -7.19
C ILE A 4 -2.08 0.08 -7.13
N SER A 5 -3.33 0.07 -6.68
CA SER A 5 -4.11 1.29 -6.44
C SER A 5 -3.92 1.73 -4.98
N LEU A 6 -2.89 2.53 -4.72
CA LEU A 6 -2.58 3.04 -3.38
C LEU A 6 -3.72 3.94 -2.85
N LEU A 7 -4.53 3.43 -1.91
CA LEU A 7 -5.41 4.26 -1.07
C LEU A 7 -4.64 4.78 0.16
N PHE A 8 -4.70 6.10 0.41
CA PHE A 8 -4.06 6.74 1.57
C PHE A 8 -5.07 7.06 2.69
N CYS A 9 -4.75 6.66 3.94
CA CYS A 9 -5.51 7.04 5.13
C CYS A 9 -4.70 7.95 6.08
N HIS A 10 -5.13 9.21 6.14
CA HIS A 10 -5.03 10.23 7.21
C HIS A 10 -3.71 10.39 8.00
N TYR A 11 -2.81 11.26 7.52
CA TYR A 11 -1.81 11.95 8.37
C TYR A 11 -1.42 13.33 7.77
N ASP A 12 -2.37 14.28 7.70
CA ASP A 12 -2.10 15.60 7.10
C ASP A 12 -1.42 16.62 8.05
N ILE A 13 -1.21 16.30 9.34
CA ILE A 13 -0.97 17.36 10.35
C ILE A 13 0.45 17.41 10.97
N PHE A 14 1.34 16.43 10.80
CA PHE A 14 2.60 16.41 11.59
C PHE A 14 3.94 16.48 10.84
N TYR A 15 3.98 16.48 9.51
CA TYR A 15 5.24 16.28 8.78
C TYR A 15 6.03 17.55 8.41
N SER A 16 5.63 18.74 8.87
CA SER A 16 6.29 20.00 8.49
C SER A 16 7.59 20.32 9.26
N LEU A 17 8.10 19.40 10.08
CA LEU A 17 9.24 19.67 10.98
C LEU A 17 10.47 18.78 10.75
N VAL A 18 10.49 17.93 9.72
CA VAL A 18 11.56 16.94 9.54
C VAL A 18 12.28 17.16 8.21
N ASN A 19 13.51 17.66 8.29
CA ASN A 19 14.45 17.69 7.18
C ASN A 19 15.18 16.33 7.14
N GLU A 20 15.00 15.60 6.02
CA GLU A 20 15.75 14.41 5.60
C GLU A 20 16.13 13.41 6.71
N THR A 21 15.34 12.34 6.83
CA THR A 21 15.63 11.25 7.78
C THR A 21 16.21 10.06 7.04
N SER A 22 17.43 9.66 7.43
CA SER A 22 18.04 8.40 6.98
C SER A 22 17.33 7.23 7.66
N LEU A 23 16.68 6.37 6.88
CA LEU A 23 15.98 5.17 7.34
C LEU A 23 16.93 4.19 8.03
N ALA A 24 18.19 4.11 7.60
CA ALA A 24 19.21 3.24 8.20
C ALA A 24 19.47 3.56 9.68
N LYS A 25 19.16 4.78 10.15
CA LYS A 25 19.30 5.17 11.56
C LYS A 25 18.14 4.70 12.44
N TYR A 26 16.97 4.42 11.85
CA TYR A 26 15.74 4.14 12.58
C TYR A 26 15.28 2.69 12.43
N PHE A 27 15.57 2.06 11.29
CA PHE A 27 15.14 0.71 11.00
C PHE A 27 16.32 -0.25 11.03
N GLN A 28 16.17 -1.35 11.78
CA GLN A 28 17.10 -2.46 11.73
C GLN A 28 16.71 -3.37 10.55
N PRO A 29 17.62 -3.62 9.59
CA PRO A 29 17.34 -4.54 8.50
C PRO A 29 17.22 -5.98 9.02
N GLU A 30 16.25 -6.75 8.50
CA GLU A 30 16.06 -8.15 8.89
C GLU A 30 17.07 -9.08 8.19
N ASN A 31 17.59 -8.66 7.03
CA ASN A 31 18.59 -9.38 6.25
C ASN A 31 19.48 -8.41 5.44
N GLU A 32 20.55 -8.91 4.80
CA GLU A 32 21.45 -8.06 3.99
C GLU A 32 20.74 -7.41 2.80
N LYS A 33 19.69 -8.04 2.24
CA LYS A 33 18.93 -7.45 1.13
C LYS A 33 18.15 -6.21 1.58
N ASP A 34 17.52 -6.27 2.74
CA ASP A 34 16.83 -5.13 3.34
C ASP A 34 17.82 -4.00 3.64
N LYS A 35 19.01 -4.33 4.14
CA LYS A 35 20.08 -3.36 4.41
C LYS A 35 20.56 -2.65 3.15
N GLU A 36 20.79 -3.40 2.07
CA GLU A 36 21.12 -2.86 0.76
C GLU A 36 20.03 -1.91 0.28
N ASN A 37 18.77 -2.34 0.36
CA ASN A 37 17.65 -1.55 -0.11
C ASN A 37 17.44 -0.26 0.70
N ILE A 38 17.58 -0.32 2.03
CA ILE A 38 17.54 0.86 2.91
C ILE A 38 18.68 1.83 2.57
N THR A 39 19.89 1.31 2.34
CA THR A 39 21.04 2.13 1.96
C THR A 39 20.84 2.78 0.59
N GLU A 40 20.30 2.04 -0.37
CA GLU A 40 19.97 2.54 -1.71
C GLU A 40 18.90 3.63 -1.63
N PHE A 41 17.89 3.45 -0.77
CA PHE A 41 16.88 4.47 -0.52
C PHE A 41 17.50 5.73 0.08
N ASP A 42 18.26 5.61 1.16
CA ASP A 42 18.86 6.75 1.86
C ASP A 42 19.82 7.57 0.98
N THR A 43 20.47 6.93 -0.01
CA THR A 43 21.47 7.58 -0.87
C THR A 43 20.94 7.99 -2.24
N GLY A 44 19.90 7.32 -2.74
CA GLY A 44 19.40 7.47 -4.11
C GLY A 44 17.94 7.90 -4.20
N TYR A 45 17.24 8.09 -3.09
CA TYR A 45 15.86 8.55 -3.09
C TYR A 45 15.73 9.95 -3.72
N LYS A 46 14.70 10.10 -4.55
CA LYS A 46 14.28 11.37 -5.12
C LYS A 46 12.76 11.45 -5.08
N VAL A 47 12.23 12.64 -4.84
CA VAL A 47 10.80 12.88 -4.62
C VAL A 47 9.95 12.43 -5.81
N GLU A 48 10.46 12.60 -7.04
CA GLU A 48 9.78 12.17 -8.27
C GLU A 48 9.75 10.64 -8.45
N LYS A 49 10.44 9.89 -7.59
CA LYS A 49 10.50 8.43 -7.61
C LYS A 49 9.75 7.79 -6.44
N ALA A 50 8.95 8.53 -5.68
CA ALA A 50 8.28 8.01 -4.50
C ALA A 50 7.42 6.75 -4.77
N ILE A 51 6.54 6.79 -5.77
CA ILE A 51 5.75 5.62 -6.19
C ILE A 51 6.68 4.48 -6.62
N ASN A 52 7.72 4.74 -7.42
CA ASN A 52 8.66 3.70 -7.86
C ASN A 52 9.35 3.00 -6.67
N TRP A 53 9.71 3.74 -5.62
CA TRP A 53 10.28 3.17 -4.40
C TRP A 53 9.28 2.36 -3.59
N TYR A 54 8.00 2.76 -3.60
CA TYR A 54 6.94 2.01 -2.94
C TYR A 54 6.65 0.70 -3.68
N THR A 55 6.71 0.71 -5.01
CA THR A 55 6.23 -0.41 -5.80
C THR A 55 7.34 -1.39 -6.17
N ARG A 56 8.60 -1.05 -5.92
CA ARG A 56 9.75 -1.94 -6.16
C ARG A 56 9.90 -3.00 -5.07
N GLU A 57 10.53 -4.12 -5.43
CA GLU A 57 11.00 -5.18 -4.53
C GLU A 57 12.19 -4.74 -3.63
N THR A 58 12.06 -3.58 -2.98
CA THR A 58 13.11 -3.01 -2.12
C THR A 58 12.77 -3.10 -0.62
N GLY A 59 11.67 -3.74 -0.24
CA GLY A 59 11.28 -3.85 1.18
C GLY A 59 10.87 -2.52 1.85
N ILE A 60 11.07 -1.36 1.20
CA ILE A 60 10.65 -0.04 1.69
C ILE A 60 9.14 -0.01 1.92
N TYR A 61 8.36 -0.60 1.01
CA TYR A 61 6.91 -0.75 1.19
C TYR A 61 6.55 -1.58 2.43
N LYS A 62 7.33 -2.64 2.73
CA LYS A 62 7.13 -3.49 3.91
C LYS A 62 7.35 -2.68 5.18
N ILE A 63 8.45 -1.91 5.24
CA ILE A 63 8.77 -1.03 6.37
C ILE A 63 7.66 0.01 6.56
N LEU A 64 7.23 0.65 5.46
CA LEU A 64 6.20 1.66 5.49
C LEU A 64 4.84 1.11 5.96
N ASN A 65 4.33 0.06 5.33
CA ASN A 65 3.04 -0.52 5.68
C ASN A 65 3.05 -1.19 7.06
N LYS A 66 4.18 -1.76 7.50
CA LYS A 66 4.33 -2.24 8.88
C LYS A 66 4.22 -1.08 9.88
N SER A 67 4.93 0.02 9.64
CA SER A 67 4.92 1.20 10.51
C SER A 67 3.53 1.85 10.60
N LEU A 68 2.82 1.94 9.46
CA LEU A 68 1.46 2.46 9.43
C LEU A 68 0.46 1.54 10.16
N ARG A 69 0.59 0.21 10.00
CA ARG A 69 -0.30 -0.77 10.66
C ARG A 69 -0.12 -0.81 12.17
N THR A 70 1.12 -0.70 12.66
CA THR A 70 1.38 -0.65 14.11
C THR A 70 0.99 0.68 14.73
N GLN A 71 0.78 1.72 13.91
CA GLN A 71 0.53 3.10 14.34
C GLN A 71 1.59 3.61 15.33
N ASN A 72 2.80 3.03 15.29
CA ASN A 72 3.88 3.42 16.17
C ASN A 72 4.46 4.74 15.67
N PHE A 73 4.25 5.80 16.44
CA PHE A 73 4.74 7.12 16.09
C PHE A 73 6.26 7.15 15.83
N TYR A 74 7.05 6.38 16.59
CA TYR A 74 8.50 6.31 16.42
C TYR A 74 8.92 5.69 15.08
N ASP A 75 8.10 4.81 14.51
CA ASP A 75 8.36 4.17 13.22
C ASP A 75 7.80 5.04 12.07
N ILE A 76 6.65 5.69 12.28
CA ILE A 76 6.03 6.56 11.25
C ILE A 76 6.81 7.87 11.07
N PHE A 77 7.33 8.45 12.15
CA PHE A 77 8.03 9.73 12.13
C PHE A 77 9.18 9.80 11.11
N PRO A 78 10.15 8.85 11.07
CA PRO A 78 11.24 8.89 10.10
C PRO A 78 10.77 8.73 8.65
N LEU A 79 9.64 8.05 8.42
CA LEU A 79 9.04 7.86 7.09
C LEU A 79 8.22 9.07 6.63
N GLY A 80 8.02 10.08 7.48
CA GLY A 80 7.12 11.20 7.23
C GLY A 80 7.36 11.94 5.91
N PRO A 81 8.60 12.39 5.60
CA PRO A 81 8.90 13.02 4.32
C PRO A 81 8.54 12.13 3.12
N TYR A 82 8.85 10.84 3.20
CA TYR A 82 8.54 9.88 2.15
C TYR A 82 7.03 9.64 1.98
N ILE A 83 6.29 9.51 3.09
CA ILE A 83 4.82 9.40 3.08
C ILE A 83 4.19 10.61 2.39
N LYS A 84 4.69 11.81 2.68
CA LYS A 84 4.23 13.06 2.08
C LYS A 84 4.47 13.07 0.56
N ASP A 85 5.69 12.77 0.13
CA ASP A 85 6.04 12.75 -1.28
C ASP A 85 5.23 11.69 -2.05
N LEU A 86 5.11 10.49 -1.47
CA LEU A 86 4.29 9.41 -2.03
C LEU A 86 2.82 9.82 -2.18
N SER A 87 2.27 10.49 -1.16
CA SER A 87 0.88 10.97 -1.17
C SER A 87 0.65 12.05 -2.22
N TYR A 88 1.61 12.96 -2.41
CA TYR A 88 1.54 13.98 -3.46
C TYR A 88 1.61 13.37 -4.85
N GLN A 89 2.58 12.49 -5.09
CA GLN A 89 2.70 11.83 -6.38
C GLN A 89 1.45 11.01 -6.71
N LEU A 90 0.87 10.32 -5.72
CA LEU A 90 -0.39 9.61 -5.90
C LEU A 90 -1.58 10.51 -6.17
N THR A 91 -1.62 11.69 -5.56
CA THR A 91 -2.69 12.67 -5.83
C THR A 91 -2.63 13.16 -7.27
N ASP A 92 -1.44 13.39 -7.79
CA ASP A 92 -1.25 13.80 -9.19
C ASP A 92 -1.63 12.67 -10.15
N GLU A 93 -1.14 11.45 -9.90
CA GLU A 93 -1.50 10.28 -10.72
C GLU A 93 -2.99 9.94 -10.63
N HIS A 94 -3.61 10.13 -9.47
CA HIS A 94 -5.06 9.95 -9.31
C HIS A 94 -5.84 10.89 -10.22
N ARG A 95 -5.45 12.17 -10.31
CA ARG A 95 -6.12 13.13 -11.22
C ARG A 95 -6.01 12.68 -12.68
N LEU A 96 -4.81 12.23 -13.09
CA LEU A 96 -4.59 11.72 -14.44
C LEU A 96 -5.41 10.46 -14.71
N PHE A 97 -5.45 9.54 -13.75
CA PHE A 97 -6.18 8.28 -13.84
C PHE A 97 -7.69 8.52 -13.95
N ILE A 98 -8.27 9.35 -13.09
CA ILE A 98 -9.71 9.68 -13.09
C ILE A 98 -10.12 10.40 -14.38
N ALA A 99 -9.30 11.31 -14.88
CA ALA A 99 -9.57 12.03 -16.13
C ALA A 99 -9.70 11.10 -17.35
N GLN A 100 -9.15 9.89 -17.28
CA GLN A 100 -9.22 8.87 -18.34
C GLN A 100 -10.40 7.91 -18.17
N GLN A 101 -11.08 7.91 -17.02
CA GLN A 101 -12.18 6.98 -16.77
C GLN A 101 -13.44 7.39 -17.51
N LYS A 102 -14.10 6.40 -18.10
CA LYS A 102 -15.41 6.57 -18.78
C LYS A 102 -16.58 6.08 -17.94
N THR A 103 -16.30 5.37 -16.85
CA THR A 103 -17.28 4.83 -15.93
C THR A 103 -17.30 5.65 -14.65
N SER A 104 -18.44 5.68 -13.97
CA SER A 104 -18.56 6.29 -12.64
C SER A 104 -18.20 5.35 -11.51
N ASN A 105 -18.08 4.04 -11.78
CA ASN A 105 -17.77 3.03 -10.79
C ASN A 105 -16.57 2.21 -11.26
N LEU A 106 -15.71 1.88 -10.30
CA LEU A 106 -14.58 0.98 -10.47
C LEU A 106 -14.61 -0.09 -9.39
N THR A 107 -14.16 -1.28 -9.76
CA THR A 107 -13.99 -2.41 -8.84
C THR A 107 -12.55 -2.85 -8.83
N PHE A 108 -12.02 -3.03 -7.63
CA PHE A 108 -10.67 -3.48 -7.38
C PHE A 108 -10.67 -4.73 -6.49
N TYR A 109 -9.62 -5.53 -6.63
CA TYR A 109 -9.48 -6.79 -5.93
C TYR A 109 -8.16 -6.84 -5.15
N ARG A 110 -8.18 -7.28 -3.90
CA ARG A 110 -6.95 -7.54 -3.13
C ARG A 110 -7.02 -8.93 -2.51
N ALA A 111 -6.06 -9.77 -2.86
CA ALA A 111 -5.83 -11.03 -2.17
C ALA A 111 -4.92 -10.80 -0.97
N GLN A 112 -5.26 -11.35 0.20
CA GLN A 112 -4.42 -11.25 1.38
C GLN A 112 -4.71 -12.38 2.38
N LEU A 113 -3.72 -12.68 3.21
CA LEU A 113 -3.93 -13.51 4.40
C LEU A 113 -4.47 -12.64 5.54
N ILE A 114 -5.53 -13.10 6.19
CA ILE A 114 -6.07 -12.49 7.40
C ILE A 114 -6.17 -13.52 8.52
N SER A 115 -6.10 -13.07 9.78
CA SER A 115 -6.34 -13.98 10.89
C SER A 115 -7.81 -14.38 10.96
N LYS A 116 -8.08 -15.59 11.47
CA LYS A 116 -9.46 -16.04 11.74
C LYS A 116 -10.18 -15.12 12.73
N VAL A 117 -9.43 -14.50 13.65
CA VAL A 117 -9.95 -13.47 14.57
C VAL A 117 -10.42 -12.25 13.77
N GLU A 118 -9.58 -11.75 12.86
CA GLU A 118 -9.92 -10.62 12.00
C GLU A 118 -11.11 -10.92 11.09
N LEU A 119 -11.15 -12.12 10.49
CA LEU A 119 -12.29 -12.56 9.69
C LEU A 119 -13.59 -12.56 10.51
N ASN A 120 -13.55 -13.05 11.75
CA ASN A 120 -14.72 -13.03 12.62
C ASN A 120 -15.12 -11.59 12.99
N ARG A 121 -14.16 -10.70 13.24
CA ARG A 121 -14.41 -9.27 13.47
C ARG A 121 -15.12 -8.64 12.27
N LEU A 122 -14.62 -8.89 11.05
CA LEU A 122 -15.25 -8.39 9.82
C LEU A 122 -16.68 -8.91 9.63
N LYS A 123 -16.94 -10.19 9.96
CA LYS A 123 -18.31 -10.76 9.92
C LYS A 123 -19.26 -10.10 10.91
N THR A 124 -18.77 -9.68 12.08
CA THR A 124 -19.61 -9.02 13.09
C THR A 124 -19.79 -7.53 12.82
N SER A 125 -18.94 -6.92 12.00
CA SER A 125 -18.95 -5.50 11.64
C SER A 125 -19.58 -5.21 10.26
N LEU A 126 -20.49 -6.08 9.79
CA LEU A 126 -21.18 -5.87 8.52
C LEU A 126 -22.03 -4.59 8.56
N GLY A 127 -21.83 -3.72 7.57
CA GLY A 127 -22.47 -2.40 7.50
C GLY A 127 -21.72 -1.30 8.25
N GLU A 128 -20.62 -1.61 8.93
CA GLU A 128 -19.74 -0.61 9.56
C GLU A 128 -18.64 -0.12 8.61
N LEU A 129 -17.93 0.92 9.02
CA LEU A 129 -16.78 1.46 8.30
C LEU A 129 -15.49 0.73 8.70
N LEU A 130 -14.72 0.32 7.69
CA LEU A 130 -13.38 -0.23 7.88
C LEU A 130 -12.33 0.84 7.58
N SER A 131 -11.47 1.14 8.55
CA SER A 131 -10.27 1.94 8.32
C SER A 131 -9.08 1.02 8.07
N VAL A 132 -8.33 1.29 7.00
CA VAL A 132 -7.08 0.59 6.71
C VAL A 132 -5.92 1.56 6.88
N ASN A 133 -5.01 1.23 7.79
CA ASN A 133 -3.83 2.05 8.10
C ASN A 133 -2.62 1.52 7.33
N ALA A 134 -2.73 1.49 6.01
CA ALA A 134 -1.67 1.09 5.10
C ALA A 134 -2.02 1.63 3.71
N PHE A 135 -1.01 1.71 2.85
CA PHE A 135 -1.30 1.85 1.43
C PHE A 135 -1.70 0.49 0.86
N LEU A 136 -2.76 0.49 0.07
CA LEU A 136 -3.29 -0.74 -0.53
C LEU A 136 -2.71 -0.97 -1.92
N SER A 137 -2.34 -2.20 -2.22
CA SER A 137 -2.22 -2.66 -3.60
C SER A 137 -3.43 -3.47 -3.98
N THR A 138 -3.82 -3.39 -5.24
CA THR A 138 -4.99 -4.09 -5.74
C THR A 138 -4.72 -4.63 -7.14
N ASN A 139 -5.73 -5.30 -7.68
CA ASN A 139 -5.87 -5.69 -9.06
C ASN A 139 -7.11 -5.00 -9.62
N THR A 140 -7.08 -4.64 -10.90
CA THR A 140 -8.29 -4.14 -11.57
C THR A 140 -9.29 -5.27 -11.82
N GLU A 141 -10.51 -4.93 -12.22
CA GLU A 141 -11.51 -5.89 -12.73
C GLU A 141 -10.94 -6.85 -13.79
N ARG A 142 -10.14 -6.34 -14.72
CA ARG A 142 -9.50 -7.16 -15.78
C ARG A 142 -8.53 -8.20 -15.23
N GLU A 143 -8.11 -8.03 -13.98
CA GLU A 143 -7.11 -8.85 -13.30
C GLU A 143 -7.72 -9.62 -12.12
N ARG A 144 -9.04 -9.64 -11.99
CA ARG A 144 -9.77 -10.36 -10.95
C ARG A 144 -9.35 -11.82 -10.84
N GLU A 145 -9.20 -12.51 -11.97
CA GLU A 145 -8.79 -13.92 -11.99
C GLU A 145 -7.39 -14.11 -11.38
N LYS A 146 -6.47 -13.17 -11.62
CA LYS A 146 -5.13 -13.20 -11.02
C LYS A 146 -5.22 -13.00 -9.51
N ALA A 147 -6.00 -12.03 -9.05
CA ALA A 147 -6.21 -11.82 -7.61
C ALA A 147 -6.80 -13.07 -6.94
N LEU A 148 -7.77 -13.72 -7.60
CA LEU A 148 -8.33 -14.97 -7.11
C LEU A 148 -7.30 -16.11 -7.10
N GLU A 149 -6.48 -16.23 -8.13
CA GLU A 149 -5.38 -17.19 -8.18
C GLU A 149 -4.37 -16.97 -7.04
N PHE A 150 -4.00 -15.71 -6.76
CA PHE A 150 -3.17 -15.37 -5.60
C PHE A 150 -3.82 -15.78 -4.28
N ALA A 151 -5.13 -15.53 -4.12
CA ALA A 151 -5.85 -15.91 -2.92
C ALA A 151 -5.92 -17.44 -2.75
N ILE A 152 -6.05 -18.20 -3.82
CA ILE A 152 -6.19 -19.67 -3.76
C ILE A 152 -4.83 -20.37 -3.64
N SER A 153 -3.81 -19.89 -4.34
CA SER A 153 -2.48 -20.51 -4.40
C SER A 153 -1.70 -20.39 -3.08
N ARG A 154 -1.99 -19.37 -2.27
CA ARG A 154 -1.38 -19.19 -0.95
C ARG A 154 -2.06 -20.04 0.11
N SER A 155 -1.44 -21.18 0.41
CA SER A 155 -1.77 -21.92 1.62
C SER A 155 -1.38 -21.08 2.84
N PRO A 156 -2.31 -20.84 3.79
CA PRO A 156 -1.98 -20.15 5.03
C PRO A 156 -0.82 -20.85 5.74
N PRO A 157 0.17 -20.12 6.29
CA PRO A 157 1.36 -20.72 6.90
C PRO A 157 1.04 -21.45 8.22
N ASN A 158 -0.15 -21.22 8.78
CA ASN A 158 -0.66 -21.89 9.98
C ASN A 158 -2.19 -21.91 9.97
N ASP A 159 -2.77 -22.59 10.96
CA ASP A 159 -4.20 -22.73 11.14
C ASP A 159 -4.90 -21.48 11.69
N GLN A 160 -4.17 -20.43 12.06
CA GLN A 160 -4.72 -19.17 12.57
C GLN A 160 -5.02 -18.18 11.45
N LEU A 161 -4.42 -18.36 10.28
CA LEU A 161 -4.60 -17.53 9.10
C LEU A 161 -5.53 -18.19 8.08
N THR A 162 -6.16 -17.37 7.25
CA THR A 162 -6.97 -17.80 6.12
C THR A 162 -6.84 -16.79 4.99
N SER A 163 -7.03 -17.25 3.76
CA SER A 163 -6.98 -16.39 2.59
C SER A 163 -8.32 -15.69 2.39
N ALA A 164 -8.27 -14.40 2.06
CA ALA A 164 -9.43 -13.59 1.73
C ALA A 164 -9.19 -12.83 0.42
N LEU A 165 -10.23 -12.75 -0.40
CA LEU A 165 -10.30 -11.85 -1.54
C LEU A 165 -11.22 -10.69 -1.17
N LEU A 166 -10.65 -9.49 -1.04
CA LEU A 166 -11.40 -8.26 -0.86
C LEU A 166 -11.82 -7.72 -2.21
N GLU A 167 -13.11 -7.43 -2.35
CA GLU A 167 -13.67 -6.66 -3.47
C GLU A 167 -13.96 -5.24 -2.98
N ILE A 168 -13.35 -4.26 -3.63
CA ILE A 168 -13.41 -2.85 -3.24
C ILE A 168 -14.08 -2.08 -4.39
N SER A 169 -15.30 -1.60 -4.14
CA SER A 169 -16.03 -0.76 -5.08
C SER A 169 -15.79 0.71 -4.79
N VAL A 170 -15.54 1.50 -5.83
CA VAL A 170 -15.28 2.94 -5.73
C VAL A 170 -16.22 3.70 -6.67
N ASP A 171 -17.01 4.62 -6.11
CA ASP A 171 -17.86 5.56 -6.86
C ASP A 171 -17.08 6.87 -7.10
N LEU A 172 -16.77 7.15 -8.36
CA LEU A 172 -16.02 8.32 -8.81
C LEU A 172 -16.82 9.63 -8.72
N ASN A 173 -18.14 9.57 -8.52
CA ASN A 173 -18.95 10.75 -8.24
C ASN A 173 -18.86 11.19 -6.77
N SER A 174 -18.32 10.33 -5.91
CA SER A 174 -18.10 10.61 -4.50
C SER A 174 -16.69 11.16 -4.25
N THR A 175 -16.47 11.79 -3.10
CA THR A 175 -15.11 12.16 -2.69
C THR A 175 -14.35 10.90 -2.28
N THR A 176 -13.34 10.54 -3.07
CA THR A 176 -12.48 9.39 -2.79
C THR A 176 -11.15 9.83 -2.20
N LYS A 177 -10.46 8.91 -1.53
CA LYS A 177 -9.02 9.06 -1.34
C LYS A 177 -8.29 8.90 -2.69
N PRO A 178 -7.09 9.48 -2.86
CA PRO A 178 -6.30 9.25 -4.06
C PRO A 178 -6.03 7.76 -4.24
N PHE A 179 -6.02 7.34 -5.50
CA PHE A 179 -5.59 6.03 -5.99
C PHE A 179 -5.25 6.16 -7.47
N ALA A 180 -4.35 5.34 -8.00
CA ALA A 180 -3.93 5.42 -9.39
C ALA A 180 -3.56 4.05 -9.95
N GLY A 181 -3.69 3.91 -11.27
CA GLY A 181 -3.00 2.85 -12.01
C GLY A 181 -1.51 3.19 -12.08
N ILE A 182 -0.65 2.27 -11.67
CA ILE A 182 0.78 2.50 -11.56
C ILE A 182 1.61 1.65 -12.53
N GLU A 183 0.98 1.05 -13.53
CA GLU A 183 1.62 0.09 -14.44
C GLU A 183 2.82 0.71 -15.17
N GLN A 184 2.75 2.03 -15.40
CA GLN A 184 3.80 2.83 -16.02
C GLN A 184 5.08 2.98 -15.17
N PHE A 185 5.03 2.67 -13.87
CA PHE A 185 6.17 2.78 -12.97
C PHE A 185 7.06 1.53 -12.95
N GLY A 186 6.65 0.44 -13.62
CA GLY A 186 7.52 -0.67 -14.03
C GLY A 186 8.19 -1.50 -12.93
N ALA A 187 8.00 -1.13 -11.66
CA ALA A 187 8.50 -1.84 -10.50
C ALA A 187 7.29 -2.45 -9.79
N PHE A 188 7.22 -3.78 -9.70
CA PHE A 188 6.16 -4.49 -9.00
C PHE A 188 6.79 -5.38 -7.94
N ALA A 189 6.48 -5.09 -6.68
CA ALA A 189 6.79 -5.95 -5.58
C ALA A 189 5.84 -7.14 -5.60
N GLU A 190 6.37 -8.36 -5.55
CA GLU A 190 5.57 -9.47 -5.05
C GLU A 190 5.14 -9.12 -3.61
N GLU A 191 3.83 -8.95 -3.40
CA GLU A 191 3.28 -8.69 -2.08
C GLU A 191 3.44 -9.94 -1.23
N GLU A 192 4.51 -10.08 -0.47
CA GLU A 192 4.60 -11.07 0.60
C GLU A 192 3.84 -10.59 1.85
N GLU A 193 2.55 -10.26 1.69
CA GLU A 193 1.62 -10.03 2.81
C GLU A 193 0.72 -11.25 3.08
#